data_AF-A0A183PTB9-F1
#
_entry.id   AF-A0A183PTB9-F1
#
_cell.length_a   1.000
_cell.length_b   1.000
_cell.length_c   1.000
_cell.angle_alpha   90.00
_cell.angle_beta   90.00
_cell.angle_gamma   90.00
#
_symmetry.space_group_name_H-M   'P 1'
#
loop_
_entity.id
_entity.type
_entity.pdbx_description
1 polymer ?
#
loop_
_entity_poly.entity_id
_entity_poly.type
_entity_poly.pdbx_seq_one_letter_code
_entity_poly.pdbx_strand_id
1 'polypeptide(L)'
;MPRRFLTTSIWRTGAEKTSLLEFLFKIELFEVGLSSFDRSKDLIKSLLLTEPDRRPTIREVMNNHWVAQHNDVPNTPLGTSMFFTTKAWDQFREMFRESLQTKRKEHSNVPTLMTLDASKNPLLIKRKINQKSNPENNSHKVL
;
A
#
# COMPACT_ATOMS: atom_id res chain seq x y z
N MET A 1 -43.33 -8.45 -22.86
CA MET A 1 -42.65 -9.75 -23.15
C MET A 1 -42.77 -10.01 -24.65
N PRO A 2 -41.75 -10.51 -25.40
CA PRO A 2 -40.34 -10.75 -25.09
C PRO A 2 -39.36 -9.89 -25.95
N ARG A 3 -38.09 -9.84 -25.53
CA ARG A 3 -37.01 -9.07 -26.17
C ARG A 3 -36.38 -9.85 -27.33
N ARG A 4 -36.06 -9.14 -28.41
CA ARG A 4 -35.19 -9.59 -29.52
C ARG A 4 -33.75 -9.11 -29.30
N PHE A 5 -32.84 -9.76 -30.03
CA PHE A 5 -31.47 -9.34 -30.42
C PHE A 5 -30.37 -9.76 -29.43
N LEU A 6 -29.31 -10.51 -29.77
CA LEU A 6 -28.71 -10.90 -31.05
C LEU A 6 -27.97 -12.24 -30.92
N THR A 7 -27.72 -12.82 -32.08
CA THR A 7 -27.09 -14.11 -32.35
C THR A 7 -25.60 -14.10 -31.98
N THR A 8 -25.12 -15.15 -31.32
CA THR A 8 -23.68 -15.46 -31.26
C THR A 8 -23.39 -16.60 -32.23
N SER A 9 -23.61 -16.34 -33.52
CA SER A 9 -23.06 -17.17 -34.58
C SER A 9 -21.61 -16.75 -34.79
N ILE A 10 -20.68 -17.32 -34.02
CA ILE A 10 -19.27 -17.29 -34.37
C ILE A 10 -18.92 -18.67 -34.94
N TRP A 11 -18.62 -18.63 -36.23
CA TRP A 11 -18.36 -19.68 -37.19
C TRP A 11 -17.57 -20.88 -36.64
N ARG A 12 -18.21 -22.05 -36.68
CA ARG A 12 -17.57 -23.36 -36.64
C ARG A 12 -17.34 -23.80 -38.09
N THR A 13 -16.21 -23.38 -38.67
CA THR A 13 -15.71 -23.90 -39.96
C THR A 13 -14.27 -24.38 -39.76
N GLY A 14 -13.98 -25.57 -40.31
CA GLY A 14 -12.85 -26.41 -39.96
C GLY A 14 -11.46 -25.92 -40.34
N ALA A 15 -10.46 -26.67 -39.83
CA ALA A 15 -9.02 -26.43 -39.81
C ALA A 15 -8.65 -25.34 -38.76
N GLU A 16 -7.81 -25.55 -37.74
CA GLU A 16 -6.65 -26.44 -37.58
C GLU A 16 -6.47 -26.74 -36.08
N LYS A 17 -5.87 -27.89 -35.73
CA LYS A 17 -5.55 -28.27 -34.33
C LYS A 17 -4.62 -27.26 -33.61
N THR A 18 -4.01 -26.34 -34.36
CA THR A 18 -3.15 -25.25 -33.89
C THR A 18 -3.94 -24.15 -33.16
N SER A 19 -5.20 -23.86 -33.54
CA SER A 19 -5.96 -22.74 -32.96
C SER A 19 -6.51 -23.04 -31.56
N LEU A 20 -6.90 -24.30 -31.29
CA LEU A 20 -7.29 -24.72 -29.93
C LEU A 20 -6.10 -24.80 -28.99
N LEU A 21 -4.94 -25.25 -29.48
CA LEU A 21 -3.70 -25.23 -28.70
C LEU A 21 -3.22 -23.81 -28.44
N GLU A 22 -3.32 -22.89 -29.42
CA GLU A 22 -2.99 -21.48 -29.23
C GLU A 22 -3.95 -20.81 -28.24
N PHE A 23 -5.25 -21.13 -28.31
CA PHE A 23 -6.25 -20.65 -27.35
C PHE A 23 -6.04 -21.22 -25.94
N LEU A 24 -5.75 -22.52 -25.81
CA LEU A 24 -5.42 -23.16 -24.54
C LEU A 24 -4.12 -22.59 -23.96
N PHE A 25 -3.09 -22.41 -24.78
CA PHE A 25 -1.83 -21.78 -24.38
C PHE A 25 -2.04 -20.33 -23.93
N LYS A 26 -2.94 -19.60 -24.59
CA LYS A 26 -3.31 -18.22 -24.21
C LYS A 26 -4.13 -18.16 -22.93
N ILE A 27 -5.01 -19.13 -22.69
CA ILE A 27 -5.71 -19.31 -21.40
C ILE A 27 -4.70 -19.65 -20.30
N GLU A 28 -3.79 -20.58 -20.55
CA GLU A 28 -2.78 -21.02 -19.58
C GLU A 28 -1.82 -19.88 -19.23
N LEU A 29 -1.36 -19.11 -20.23
CA LEU A 29 -0.60 -17.89 -20.01
C LEU A 29 -1.40 -16.80 -19.28
N PHE A 30 -2.72 -16.71 -19.51
CA PHE A 30 -3.59 -15.77 -18.80
C PHE A 30 -3.75 -16.15 -17.32
N GLU A 31 -3.96 -17.44 -17.02
CA GLU A 31 -4.01 -17.98 -15.65
C GLU A 31 -2.66 -17.82 -14.92
N VAL A 32 -1.55 -18.14 -15.58
CA VAL A 32 -0.19 -17.89 -15.05
C VAL A 32 0.00 -16.40 -14.77
N GLY A 33 -0.51 -15.54 -15.64
CA GLY A 33 -0.39 -14.09 -15.45
C GLY A 33 -1.26 -13.53 -14.35
N LEU A 34 -2.47 -14.06 -14.15
CA LEU A 34 -3.30 -13.75 -12.98
C LEU A 34 -2.60 -14.20 -11.69
N SER A 35 -2.00 -15.39 -11.68
CA SER A 35 -1.23 -15.90 -10.53
C SER A 35 -0.01 -15.03 -10.21
N SER A 36 0.74 -14.61 -11.23
CA SER A 36 1.89 -13.70 -11.07
C SER A 36 1.46 -12.33 -10.55
N PHE A 37 0.33 -11.80 -11.04
CA PHE A 37 -0.22 -10.54 -10.58
C PHE A 37 -0.61 -10.60 -9.09
N ASP A 38 -1.24 -11.69 -8.64
CA ASP A 38 -1.57 -11.83 -7.22
C ASP A 38 -0.32 -11.93 -6.33
N ARG A 39 0.73 -12.63 -6.77
CA ARG A 39 2.03 -12.65 -6.07
C ARG A 39 2.63 -11.25 -5.93
N SER A 40 2.55 -10.44 -6.98
CA SER A 40 3.04 -9.05 -6.94
C SER A 40 2.26 -8.18 -5.94
N LYS A 41 0.94 -8.34 -5.87
CA LYS A 41 0.10 -7.62 -4.90
C LYS A 41 0.43 -8.04 -3.47
N ASP A 42 0.63 -9.33 -3.23
CA ASP A 42 0.94 -9.83 -1.90
C ASP A 42 2.32 -9.35 -1.43
N LEU A 43 3.29 -9.25 -2.36
CA LEU A 43 4.56 -8.59 -2.08
C LEU A 43 4.35 -7.13 -1.68
N ILE A 44 3.56 -6.35 -2.44
CA ILE A 44 3.28 -4.94 -2.11
C ILE A 44 2.63 -4.80 -0.72
N LYS A 45 1.63 -5.64 -0.39
CA LYS A 45 0.99 -5.64 0.93
C LYS A 45 1.99 -5.91 2.05
N SER A 46 2.91 -6.86 1.84
CA SER A 46 3.95 -7.18 2.82
C SER A 46 4.94 -6.03 3.04
N LEU A 47 5.26 -5.26 1.99
CA LEU A 47 6.16 -4.10 2.08
C LEU A 47 5.50 -2.91 2.78
N LEU A 48 4.19 -2.74 2.62
CA LEU A 48 3.42 -1.61 3.16
C LEU A 48 2.83 -1.87 4.55
N LEU A 49 3.37 -2.83 5.30
CA LEU A 49 3.00 -3.05 6.70
C LEU A 49 3.31 -1.81 7.55
N THR A 50 2.34 -1.41 8.39
CA THR A 50 2.44 -0.27 9.32
C THR A 50 3.52 -0.50 10.36
N GLU A 51 3.62 -1.73 10.88
CA GLU A 51 4.62 -2.13 11.86
C GLU A 51 5.96 -2.40 11.16
N PRO A 52 7.03 -1.63 11.45
CA PRO A 52 8.31 -1.78 10.77
C PRO A 52 8.99 -3.12 11.08
N ASP A 53 8.80 -3.66 12.29
CA ASP A 53 9.45 -4.90 12.74
C ASP A 53 8.90 -6.16 12.05
N ARG A 54 7.67 -6.09 11.52
CA ARG A 54 7.03 -7.17 10.77
C ARG A 54 7.32 -7.11 9.28
N ARG A 55 7.97 -6.04 8.81
CA ARG A 55 8.26 -5.84 7.39
C ARG A 55 9.37 -6.81 6.95
N PRO A 56 9.25 -7.43 5.77
CA PRO A 56 10.30 -8.30 5.27
C PRO A 56 11.61 -7.54 5.08
N THR A 57 12.71 -8.23 5.33
CA THR A 57 14.04 -7.67 5.09
C THR A 57 14.32 -7.59 3.59
N ILE A 58 15.27 -6.74 3.18
CA ILE A 58 15.64 -6.63 1.77
C ILE A 58 16.06 -7.98 1.17
N ARG A 59 16.69 -8.87 1.95
CA ARG A 59 17.08 -10.22 1.49
C ARG A 59 15.86 -11.09 1.20
N GLU A 60 14.85 -11.04 2.06
CA GLU A 60 13.59 -11.77 1.85
C GLU A 60 12.83 -11.25 0.62
N VAL A 61 12.86 -9.93 0.40
CA VAL A 61 12.27 -9.31 -0.80
C VAL A 61 12.98 -9.78 -2.07
N MET A 62 14.32 -9.81 -2.07
CA MET A 62 15.10 -10.30 -3.22
C MET A 62 14.88 -11.79 -3.50
N ASN A 63 14.62 -12.58 -2.45
CA ASN A 63 14.29 -14.00 -2.58
C ASN A 63 12.82 -14.24 -2.93
N ASN A 64 11.97 -13.21 -2.97
CA ASN A 64 10.58 -13.36 -3.36
C ASN A 64 10.51 -13.80 -4.82
N HIS A 65 9.67 -14.80 -5.09
CA HIS A 65 9.53 -15.39 -6.42
C HIS A 65 9.24 -14.37 -7.53
N TRP A 66 8.45 -13.33 -7.26
CA TRP A 66 8.17 -12.28 -8.24
C TRP A 66 9.40 -11.42 -8.59
N VAL A 67 10.33 -11.25 -7.65
CA VAL A 67 11.57 -10.49 -7.86
C VAL A 67 12.66 -11.40 -8.43
N ALA A 68 12.83 -12.59 -7.87
CA ALA A 68 13.84 -13.56 -8.28
C ALA A 68 13.61 -14.08 -9.71
N GLN A 69 12.35 -14.31 -10.10
CA GLN A 69 11.97 -14.82 -11.42
C GLN A 69 11.39 -13.73 -12.32
N HIS A 70 11.95 -12.53 -12.27
CA HIS A 70 11.48 -11.39 -13.09
C HIS A 70 11.44 -11.69 -14.61
N ASN A 71 12.26 -12.63 -15.10
CA ASN A 71 12.26 -13.06 -16.51
C ASN A 71 11.06 -13.94 -16.89
N ASP A 72 10.45 -14.63 -15.92
CA ASP A 72 9.31 -15.52 -16.13
C ASP A 72 7.96 -14.80 -15.95
N VAL A 73 8.00 -13.50 -15.65
CA VAL A 73 6.81 -12.66 -15.50
C VAL A 73 6.20 -12.39 -16.88
N PRO A 74 4.87 -12.58 -17.07
CA PRO A 74 4.23 -12.29 -18.33
C PRO A 74 4.36 -10.80 -18.68
N ASN A 75 4.53 -10.51 -19.97
CA ASN A 75 4.56 -9.14 -20.47
C ASN A 75 3.14 -8.57 -20.61
N THR A 76 2.44 -8.41 -19.48
CA THR A 76 1.09 -7.84 -19.44
C THR A 76 1.16 -6.32 -19.60
N PRO A 77 0.44 -5.73 -20.57
CA PRO A 77 0.44 -4.28 -20.75
C PRO A 77 -0.14 -3.59 -19.50
N LEU A 78 0.65 -2.69 -18.90
CA LEU A 78 0.25 -1.93 -17.71
C LEU A 78 -0.34 -0.57 -18.10
N GLY A 79 -1.35 -0.12 -17.37
CA GLY A 79 -1.95 1.22 -17.54
C GLY A 79 -1.15 2.38 -16.93
N THR A 80 0.05 2.14 -16.42
CA THR A 80 0.86 3.11 -15.68
C THR A 80 1.13 4.39 -16.47
N SER A 81 1.44 4.27 -17.78
CA SER A 81 1.71 5.42 -18.66
C SER A 81 0.47 6.28 -18.91
N MET A 82 -0.72 5.69 -18.88
CA MET A 82 -1.99 6.39 -19.10
C MET A 82 -2.42 7.20 -17.87
N PHE A 83 -1.98 6.79 -16.68
CA PHE A 83 -2.36 7.43 -15.42
C PHE A 83 -1.40 8.57 -15.02
N PHE A 84 -0.10 8.43 -15.30
CA PHE A 84 0.89 9.45 -14.97
C PHE A 84 0.93 10.59 -16.01
N THR A 85 -0.05 11.48 -15.92
CA THR A 85 0.07 12.83 -16.51
C THR A 85 1.03 13.69 -15.69
N THR A 86 1.65 14.71 -16.29
CA THR A 86 2.64 15.59 -15.60
C THR A 86 2.10 16.17 -14.28
N LYS A 87 0.86 16.66 -14.29
CA LYS A 87 0.22 17.24 -13.09
C LYS A 87 -0.05 16.20 -12.00
N ALA A 88 -0.51 14.99 -12.35
CA ALA A 88 -0.75 13.93 -11.38
C ALA A 88 0.57 13.42 -10.76
N TRP A 89 1.65 13.42 -11.55
CA TRP A 89 2.98 13.04 -11.07
C TRP A 89 3.54 14.00 -10.03
N ASP A 90 3.42 15.31 -10.24
CA ASP A 90 3.91 16.30 -9.28
C ASP A 90 3.18 16.21 -7.93
N GLN A 91 1.85 16.07 -7.95
CA GLN A 91 1.05 15.86 -6.74
C GLN A 91 1.45 14.57 -6.00
N PHE A 92 1.59 13.46 -6.73
CA PHE A 92 2.00 12.19 -6.15
C PHE A 92 3.40 12.30 -5.49
N ARG A 93 4.34 12.98 -6.15
CA ARG A 93 5.70 13.18 -5.63
C ARG A 93 5.73 13.96 -4.32
N GLU A 94 4.96 15.03 -4.23
CA GLU A 94 4.86 15.84 -3.02
C GLU A 94 4.28 15.01 -1.86
N MET A 95 3.13 14.35 -2.09
CA MET A 95 2.52 13.47 -1.09
C MET A 95 3.46 12.35 -0.65
N PHE A 96 4.19 11.73 -1.58
CA PHE A 96 5.14 10.67 -1.27
C PHE A 96 6.30 11.19 -0.41
N ARG A 97 6.80 12.40 -0.71
CA ARG A 97 7.86 13.05 0.08
C ARG A 97 7.42 13.31 1.52
N GLU A 98 6.22 13.86 1.70
CA GLU A 98 5.66 14.16 3.03
C GLU A 98 5.43 12.88 3.86
N SER A 99 4.89 11.84 3.23
CA SER A 99 4.68 10.54 3.86
C SER A 99 6.00 9.92 4.32
N LEU A 100 7.03 9.94 3.47
CA LEU A 100 8.36 9.44 3.83
C LEU A 100 9.00 10.23 4.98
N GLN A 101 8.88 11.56 4.97
CA GLN A 101 9.43 12.40 6.04
C GLN A 101 8.80 12.06 7.39
N THR A 102 7.48 11.86 7.43
CA THR A 102 6.76 11.49 8.66
C THR A 102 7.15 10.11 9.19
N LYS A 103 7.47 9.17 8.30
CA LYS A 103 7.81 7.79 8.68
C LYS A 103 9.28 7.61 9.08
N ARG A 104 10.16 8.56 8.77
CA ARG A 104 11.58 8.51 9.13
C ARG A 104 11.77 8.99 10.57
N LYS A 105 12.52 8.21 11.35
CA LYS A 105 12.96 8.60 12.69
C LYS A 105 14.19 9.50 12.55
N GLU A 106 13.97 10.81 12.46
CA GLU A 106 15.04 11.81 12.43
C GLU A 106 15.65 11.95 13.83
N HIS A 107 16.82 11.35 14.08
CA HIS A 107 17.46 11.36 15.41
C HIS A 107 18.15 12.69 15.76
N SER A 108 18.49 13.52 14.77
CA SER A 108 19.27 14.74 14.96
C SER A 108 18.44 15.91 15.50
N ASN A 109 17.13 15.92 15.23
CA ASN A 109 16.26 17.07 15.49
C ASN A 109 15.12 16.77 16.46
N VAL A 110 15.13 15.64 17.19
CA VAL A 110 14.14 15.40 18.25
C VAL A 110 14.51 16.23 19.47
N PRO A 111 13.72 17.25 19.84
CA PRO A 111 13.94 17.94 21.10
C PRO A 111 13.76 16.93 22.22
N THR A 112 14.77 16.77 23.07
CA THR A 112 14.59 16.00 24.30
C THR A 112 13.58 16.76 25.15
N LEU A 113 12.38 16.20 25.31
CA LEU A 113 11.34 16.84 26.10
C LEU A 113 11.78 16.83 27.58
N MET A 114 11.73 18.01 28.20
CA MET A 114 11.95 18.12 29.64
C MET A 114 10.84 17.38 30.39
N THR A 115 11.17 16.86 31.58
CA THR A 115 10.15 16.29 32.48
C THR A 115 9.10 17.34 32.83
N LEU A 116 7.86 16.89 33.09
CA LEU A 116 6.73 17.78 33.34
C LEU A 116 6.95 18.73 34.52
N ASP A 117 7.75 18.32 35.51
CA ASP A 117 8.09 19.12 36.69
C ASP A 117 9.08 20.24 36.39
N ALA A 118 10.05 19.98 35.50
CA ALA A 118 11.03 20.97 35.07
C ALA A 118 10.49 21.89 33.97
N SER A 119 9.41 21.50 33.29
CA SER A 119 8.82 22.27 32.20
C SER A 119 8.07 23.51 32.70
N LYS A 120 8.42 24.69 32.18
CA LYS A 120 7.73 25.98 32.47
C LYS A 120 6.88 26.40 31.28
N ASN A 121 5.72 25.75 31.12
CA ASN A 121 4.72 26.11 30.12
C ASN A 121 3.57 26.92 30.77
N PRO A 122 3.22 28.12 30.27
CA PRO A 122 2.11 28.92 30.79
C PRO A 122 0.77 28.17 30.92
N LEU A 123 0.48 27.25 29.99
CA LEU A 123 -0.72 26.41 30.04
C LEU A 123 -0.68 25.42 31.20
N LEU A 124 0.48 24.82 31.48
CA LEU A 124 0.66 23.90 32.61
C LEU A 124 0.54 24.65 33.93
N ILE A 125 1.10 25.86 34.03
CA ILE A 125 0.99 26.70 35.24
C ILE A 125 -0.48 27.05 35.51
N LYS A 126 -1.22 27.52 34.50
CA LYS A 126 -2.66 27.84 34.62
C LYS A 126 -3.47 26.62 35.09
N ARG A 127 -3.23 25.44 34.50
CA ARG A 127 -3.92 24.19 34.91
C ARG A 127 -3.59 23.78 36.35
N LYS A 128 -2.32 23.87 36.76
CA LYS A 128 -1.89 23.57 38.14
C LYS A 128 -2.54 24.52 39.16
N ILE A 129 -2.70 25.80 38.82
CA ILE A 129 -3.38 26.78 39.69
C ILE A 129 -4.88 26.44 39.82
N ASN A 130 -5.55 26.15 38.70
CA ASN A 130 -6.98 25.80 38.70
C ASN A 130 -7.28 24.50 39.48
N GLN A 131 -6.36 23.52 39.45
CA GLN A 131 -6.48 22.30 40.26
C GLN A 131 -6.32 22.58 41.76
N LYS A 132 -5.45 23.53 42.14
CA LYS A 132 -5.28 23.93 43.55
C LYS A 132 -6.45 24.75 44.09
N SER A 133 -7.09 25.55 43.24
CA SER A 133 -8.24 26.40 43.64
C SER A 133 -9.56 25.63 43.75
N ASN A 134 -9.64 24.39 43.25
CA ASN A 134 -10.83 23.54 43.35
C ASN A 134 -10.49 22.15 43.89
N PRO A 135 -10.29 22.00 45.22
CA PRO A 135 -9.83 20.76 45.83
C PRO A 135 -10.86 19.61 45.75
N GLU A 136 -12.14 19.88 45.50
CA GLU A 136 -13.18 18.84 45.43
C GLU A 136 -13.09 17.92 44.21
N ASN A 137 -12.30 18.27 43.19
CA ASN A 137 -12.21 17.49 41.95
C ASN A 137 -11.05 16.46 41.93
N ASN A 138 -10.20 16.43 42.98
CA ASN A 138 -9.05 15.51 43.05
C ASN A 138 -9.37 14.17 43.75
N SER A 139 -10.56 14.00 44.31
CA SER A 139 -10.97 12.76 45.00
C SER A 139 -11.43 11.62 44.07
N HIS A 140 -11.54 11.85 42.76
CA HIS A 140 -12.07 10.87 41.80
C HIS A 140 -11.01 10.17 40.93
N LYS A 141 -9.73 10.25 41.27
CA LYS A 141 -8.66 9.65 40.44
C LYS A 141 -7.62 8.86 41.24
N VAL A 142 -8.07 7.98 42.12
CA VAL A 142 -7.26 6.87 42.67
C VAL A 142 -8.11 5.59 42.68
N LEU A 143 -8.05 4.86 41.57
CA LEU A 143 -8.25 3.40 41.46
C LEU A 143 -7.35 2.91 40.33
#